data_AF-A0A8S9HN26-F1
#
_entry.id   AF-A0A8S9HN26-F1
#
_cell.length_a   1.000
_cell.length_b   1.000
_cell.length_c   1.000
_cell.angle_alpha   90.00
_cell.angle_beta   90.00
_cell.angle_gamma   90.00
#
_symmetry.space_group_name_H-M   'P 1'
#
loop_
_entity.id
_entity.type
_entity.pdbx_description
1 polymer ?
#
loop_
_entity_poly.entity_id
_entity_poly.type
_entity_poly.pdbx_seq_one_letter_code
_entity_poly.pdbx_strand_id
1 'polypeptide(L)'
;MPFLVWGMGVANVARSHSTFLVNSVCHTWGTRAWNTLDLSRNNWYYYLYIYMLLAILTLGEGWHNNHHAFEFSARHGLEWWQLDVTWYIISFLKAIGLATNVKLPSDAQKKKIALV
;
A
#
# COMPACT_ATOMS: atom_id res chain seq x y z
N MET A 1 -11.13 -2.44 33.62
CA MET A 1 -11.40 -1.17 32.90
C MET A 1 -10.24 -0.66 32.04
N PRO A 2 -8.95 -0.70 32.46
CA PRO A 2 -7.85 -0.20 31.63
C PRO A 2 -7.74 -0.86 30.24
N PHE A 3 -7.99 -2.17 30.16
CA PHE A 3 -8.02 -2.91 28.89
C PHE A 3 -9.09 -2.42 27.91
N LEU A 4 -10.31 -2.13 28.39
CA LEU A 4 -11.40 -1.65 27.52
C LEU A 4 -11.08 -0.27 26.96
N VAL A 5 -10.52 0.63 27.79
CA VAL A 5 -10.18 1.98 27.36
C VAL A 5 -8.99 1.98 26.42
N TRP A 6 -7.86 1.39 26.83
CA TRP A 6 -6.61 1.48 26.07
C TRP A 6 -6.48 0.41 24.99
N GLY A 7 -6.77 -0.84 25.33
CA GLY A 7 -6.62 -1.99 24.44
C GLY A 7 -7.71 -2.10 23.38
N MET A 8 -8.92 -1.61 23.67
CA MET A 8 -10.02 -1.58 22.70
C MET A 8 -10.31 -0.17 22.20
N GLY A 9 -10.65 0.78 23.06
CA GLY A 9 -11.07 2.13 22.64
C GLY A 9 -9.97 2.89 21.89
N VAL A 10 -8.91 3.28 22.61
CA VAL A 10 -7.80 4.07 22.06
C VAL A 10 -7.10 3.36 20.91
N ALA A 11 -6.85 2.05 21.03
CA ALA A 11 -6.23 1.26 19.97
C ALA A 11 -7.05 1.26 18.67
N ASN A 12 -8.37 1.10 18.73
CA ASN A 12 -9.22 1.17 17.54
C ASN A 12 -9.25 2.57 16.94
N VAL A 13 -9.35 3.62 17.77
CA VAL A 13 -9.30 5.00 17.29
C VAL A 13 -7.98 5.29 16.57
N ALA A 14 -6.85 4.91 17.16
CA ALA A 14 -5.52 5.08 16.58
C ALA A 14 -5.35 4.31 15.26
N ARG A 15 -5.85 3.06 15.21
CA ARG A 15 -5.85 2.25 13.98
C ARG A 15 -6.66 2.92 12.89
N SER A 16 -7.90 3.31 13.17
CA SER A 16 -8.79 3.93 12.16
C SER A 16 -8.22 5.24 11.63
N HIS A 17 -7.71 6.10 12.51
CA HIS A 17 -7.06 7.34 12.08
C HIS A 17 -5.83 7.07 11.22
N SER A 18 -5.05 6.03 11.54
CA SER A 18 -3.90 5.62 10.73
C SER A 18 -4.35 5.19 9.33
N THR A 19 -5.41 4.39 9.20
CA THR A 19 -5.99 4.00 7.89
C THR A 19 -6.50 5.20 7.09
N PHE A 20 -7.26 6.11 7.72
CA PHE A 20 -7.79 7.28 7.02
C PHE A 20 -6.70 8.29 6.63
N LEU A 21 -5.65 8.40 7.44
CA LEU A 21 -4.50 9.24 7.14
C LEU A 21 -3.81 8.80 5.83
N VAL A 22 -3.73 7.50 5.56
CA VAL A 22 -3.22 6.99 4.28
C VAL A 22 -4.01 7.54 3.12
N ASN A 23 -5.34 7.49 3.21
CA ASN A 23 -6.22 7.99 2.15
C ASN A 23 -5.97 9.49 1.91
N SER A 24 -5.94 10.30 2.97
CA SER A 24 -5.69 11.74 2.85
C SER A 24 -4.31 12.03 2.24
N VAL A 25 -3.26 11.41 2.77
CA VAL A 25 -1.88 11.67 2.31
C VAL A 25 -1.69 11.19 0.87
N CYS A 26 -2.13 9.97 0.58
CA CYS A 26 -1.92 9.35 -0.72
C CYS A 26 -2.80 9.93 -1.83
N HIS A 27 -3.84 10.69 -1.51
CA HIS A 27 -4.61 11.44 -2.51
C HIS A 27 -4.20 12.92 -2.63
N THR A 28 -3.29 13.40 -1.77
CA THR A 28 -2.87 14.81 -1.77
C THR A 28 -1.43 14.98 -2.24
N TRP A 29 -0.50 14.17 -1.75
CA TRP A 29 0.94 14.31 -2.02
C TRP A 29 1.51 13.07 -2.70
N GLY A 30 2.67 13.22 -3.36
CA GLY A 30 3.39 12.13 -4.02
C GLY A 30 3.37 12.21 -5.55
N THR A 31 3.70 11.10 -6.18
CA THR A 31 3.89 10.96 -7.63
C THR A 31 2.82 10.10 -8.27
N ARG A 32 2.58 10.25 -9.57
CA ARG A 32 1.69 9.35 -10.33
C ARG A 32 2.48 8.68 -11.45
N ALA A 33 2.49 7.36 -11.45
CA ALA A 33 3.08 6.55 -12.50
C ALA A 33 2.03 6.05 -13.50
N TRP A 34 0.77 5.92 -13.06
CA TRP A 34 -0.32 5.34 -13.83
C TRP A 34 -1.49 6.30 -13.97
N ASN A 35 -2.13 6.25 -15.14
CA ASN A 35 -3.26 7.08 -15.49
C ASN A 35 -4.55 6.49 -14.89
N THR A 36 -4.82 6.84 -13.63
CA THR A 36 -6.04 6.44 -12.91
C THR A 36 -7.03 7.61 -12.85
N LEU A 37 -8.32 7.29 -12.75
CA LEU A 37 -9.42 8.28 -12.76
C LEU A 37 -9.50 9.13 -11.48
N ASP A 38 -8.88 8.65 -10.40
CA ASP A 38 -8.91 9.27 -9.08
C ASP A 38 -7.71 10.21 -8.89
N LEU A 39 -7.35 10.56 -7.64
CA LEU A 39 -6.17 11.40 -7.29
C LEU A 39 -5.08 10.65 -6.51
N SER A 40 -5.15 9.32 -6.41
CA SER A 40 -4.12 8.47 -5.79
C SER A 40 -2.72 8.75 -6.30
N ARG A 41 -1.74 8.70 -5.40
CA ARG A 41 -0.34 8.99 -5.63
C ARG A 41 0.54 7.99 -4.88
N ASN A 42 1.68 7.68 -5.45
CA ASN A 42 2.75 6.91 -4.83
C ASN A 42 3.62 7.83 -3.97
N ASN A 43 3.78 7.48 -2.70
CA ASN A 43 4.45 8.32 -1.70
C ASN A 43 5.83 7.77 -1.27
N TRP A 44 6.68 7.44 -2.24
CA TRP A 44 8.08 7.01 -2.03
C TRP A 44 8.85 7.92 -1.06
N TYR A 45 8.80 9.25 -1.25
CA TYR A 45 9.62 10.20 -0.50
C TYR A 45 9.29 10.23 1.01
N TYR A 46 8.04 9.95 1.36
CA TYR A 46 7.59 9.92 2.75
C TYR A 46 7.97 8.63 3.49
N TYR A 47 8.38 7.57 2.77
CA TYR A 47 8.99 6.37 3.37
C TYR A 47 10.36 6.67 4.01
N LEU A 48 11.06 7.73 3.57
CA LEU A 48 12.47 7.90 3.88
C LEU A 48 12.78 8.88 5.04
N TYR A 49 11.95 9.89 5.29
CA TYR A 49 12.38 11.01 6.16
C TYR A 49 11.47 11.42 7.31
N ILE A 50 10.20 10.99 7.38
CA ILE A 50 9.30 11.54 8.41
C ILE A 50 8.30 10.55 9.01
N TYR A 51 8.04 9.40 8.37
CA TYR A 51 7.10 8.42 8.90
C TYR A 51 7.52 6.97 8.63
N MET A 52 8.69 6.58 9.12
CA MET A 52 9.09 5.15 9.15
C MET A 52 8.03 4.29 9.87
N LEU A 53 7.30 4.88 10.83
CA LEU A 53 6.14 4.27 11.47
C LEU A 53 4.96 4.09 10.51
N LEU A 54 4.61 5.07 9.67
CA LEU A 54 3.57 4.84 8.66
C LEU A 54 4.02 3.82 7.61
N ALA A 55 5.29 3.82 7.19
CA ALA A 55 5.80 2.81 6.26
C ALA A 55 5.58 1.36 6.76
N ILE A 56 5.81 1.12 8.06
CA ILE A 56 5.56 -0.16 8.70
C ILE A 56 4.06 -0.38 8.92
N LEU A 57 3.31 0.63 9.38
CA LEU A 57 1.88 0.52 9.68
C LEU A 57 1.02 0.33 8.42
N THR A 58 1.47 0.85 7.28
CA THR A 58 0.77 0.79 6.01
C THR A 58 1.12 -0.44 5.20
N LEU A 59 2.15 -1.19 5.57
CA LEU A 59 2.51 -2.47 4.97
C LEU A 59 2.62 -2.49 3.42
N GLY A 60 2.79 -1.33 2.77
CA GLY A 60 2.80 -1.20 1.29
C GLY A 60 1.71 -0.30 0.69
N GLU A 61 0.72 0.17 1.46
CA GLU A 61 -0.37 1.02 0.96
C GLU A 61 0.08 2.40 0.45
N GLY A 62 1.32 2.82 0.74
CA GLY A 62 1.89 4.06 0.22
C GLY A 62 2.14 4.05 -1.29
N TRP A 63 2.10 2.87 -1.94
CA TRP A 63 2.06 2.73 -3.40
C TRP A 63 0.63 2.84 -3.93
N HIS A 64 -0.07 3.88 -3.49
CA HIS A 64 -1.52 3.98 -3.66
C HIS A 64 -1.93 4.13 -5.13
N ASN A 65 -1.17 4.87 -5.94
CA ASN A 65 -1.44 4.96 -7.37
C ASN A 65 -1.24 3.61 -8.07
N ASN A 66 -0.25 2.82 -7.65
CA ASN A 66 -0.09 1.45 -8.16
C ASN A 66 -1.27 0.55 -7.77
N HIS A 67 -1.73 0.62 -6.52
CA HIS A 67 -2.87 -0.14 -6.02
C HIS A 67 -4.14 0.18 -6.81
N HIS A 68 -4.47 1.46 -6.98
CA HIS A 68 -5.64 1.88 -7.75
C HIS A 68 -5.53 1.54 -9.25
N ALA A 69 -4.31 1.51 -9.79
CA ALA A 69 -4.07 1.12 -11.18
C ALA A 69 -4.26 -0.38 -11.42
N PHE A 70 -3.94 -1.21 -10.43
CA PHE A 70 -4.04 -2.67 -10.50
C PHE A 70 -4.61 -3.25 -9.21
N GLU A 71 -5.89 -2.97 -8.94
CA GLU A 71 -6.60 -3.42 -7.73
C GLU A 71 -6.59 -4.95 -7.53
N PHE A 72 -6.44 -5.72 -8.61
CA PHE A 72 -6.35 -7.18 -8.57
C PHE A 72 -4.95 -7.69 -8.22
N SER A 73 -3.94 -6.83 -8.21
CA SER A 73 -2.54 -7.20 -7.97
C SER A 73 -2.33 -7.52 -6.50
N ALA A 74 -1.68 -8.66 -6.23
CA ALA A 74 -1.24 -9.00 -4.89
C ALA A 74 -0.05 -8.15 -4.40
N ARG A 75 0.51 -7.31 -5.27
CA ARG A 75 1.66 -6.45 -5.01
C ARG A 75 1.30 -5.00 -5.33
N HIS A 76 1.46 -4.12 -4.35
CA HIS A 76 1.29 -2.68 -4.49
C HIS A 76 2.58 -2.02 -4.99
N GLY A 77 3.74 -2.42 -4.49
CA GLY A 77 5.03 -1.89 -4.95
C GLY A 77 5.51 -2.58 -6.23
N LEU A 78 5.12 -2.12 -7.42
CA LEU A 78 5.37 -2.80 -8.70
C LEU A 78 6.82 -2.81 -9.19
N GLU A 79 7.66 -1.90 -8.69
CA GLU A 79 9.08 -1.82 -9.01
C GLU A 79 9.95 -2.51 -7.96
N TRP A 80 11.13 -3.02 -8.34
CA TRP A 80 12.00 -3.79 -7.43
C TRP A 80 12.45 -3.02 -6.18
N TRP A 81 12.58 -1.69 -6.28
CA TRP A 81 12.98 -0.79 -5.19
C TRP A 81 11.79 -0.35 -4.31
N GLN A 82 10.56 -0.68 -4.71
CA GLN A 82 9.36 -0.32 -3.97
C GLN A 82 9.10 -1.36 -2.87
N LEU A 83 9.41 -0.98 -1.63
CA LEU A 83 9.21 -1.82 -0.45
C LEU A 83 7.72 -2.06 -0.18
N ASP A 84 7.32 -3.32 -0.11
CA ASP A 84 5.95 -3.75 0.09
C ASP A 84 5.93 -4.96 1.04
N VAL A 85 5.64 -4.70 2.31
CA VAL A 85 5.67 -5.72 3.37
C VAL A 85 4.57 -6.75 3.15
N THR A 86 3.40 -6.32 2.68
CA THR A 86 2.28 -7.20 2.33
C THR A 86 2.68 -8.17 1.23
N TRP A 87 3.36 -7.69 0.19
CA TRP A 87 3.90 -8.54 -0.86
C TRP A 87 4.90 -9.57 -0.34
N TYR A 88 5.79 -9.19 0.60
CA TYR A 88 6.74 -10.15 1.19
C TYR A 88 6.03 -11.23 1.99
N ILE A 89 4.98 -10.89 2.75
CA ILE A 89 4.16 -11.86 3.47
C ILE A 89 3.43 -12.79 2.48
N ILE A 90 2.80 -12.24 1.45
CA ILE A 90 2.12 -13.04 0.42
C ILE A 90 3.11 -13.96 -0.32
N SER A 91 4.30 -13.47 -0.62
CA SER A 91 5.37 -14.25 -1.26
C SER A 91 5.82 -15.40 -0.38
N PHE A 92 5.97 -15.17 0.92
CA PHE A 92 6.26 -16.22 1.89
C PHE A 92 5.13 -17.26 1.95
N LEU A 93 3.88 -16.82 2.07
CA LEU A 93 2.71 -17.70 2.07
C LEU A 93 2.59 -18.51 0.77
N LYS A 94 2.94 -17.90 -0.36
CA LYS A 94 3.02 -18.58 -1.67
C LYS A 94 4.10 -19.65 -1.68
N ALA A 95 5.28 -19.36 -1.13
CA ALA A 95 6.40 -20.29 -1.07
C ALA A 95 6.09 -21.53 -0.24
N ILE A 96 5.32 -21.39 0.84
CA ILE A 96 4.87 -22.52 1.68
C ILE A 96 3.55 -23.15 1.21
N GLY A 97 3.03 -22.75 0.05
CA GLY A 97 1.83 -23.34 -0.57
C GLY A 97 0.49 -22.89 0.02
N LEU A 98 0.47 -21.90 0.92
CA LEU A 98 -0.77 -21.36 1.52
C LEU A 98 -1.46 -20.32 0.61
N ALA A 99 -0.71 -19.66 -0.27
CA ALA A 99 -1.26 -18.75 -1.28
C ALA A 99 -1.02 -19.32 -2.69
N THR A 100 -2.10 -19.68 -3.39
CA THR A 100 -2.02 -20.45 -4.65
C THR A 100 -2.34 -19.63 -5.90
N ASN A 101 -3.27 -18.67 -5.83
CA ASN A 101 -3.72 -17.87 -6.97
C ASN A 101 -3.25 -16.40 -6.89
N VAL A 102 -1.95 -16.19 -6.72
CA VAL A 102 -1.34 -14.86 -6.58
C VAL A 102 -1.22 -14.20 -7.95
N LYS A 103 -1.90 -13.07 -8.15
CA LYS A 103 -1.94 -12.33 -9.42
C LYS A 103 -1.03 -11.10 -9.39
N LEU A 104 -0.41 -10.81 -10.54
CA LEU A 104 0.40 -9.62 -10.78
C LEU A 104 0.04 -9.03 -12.14
N PRO A 105 0.18 -7.71 -12.34
CA PRO A 105 -0.07 -7.10 -13.64
C PRO A 105 1.02 -7.49 -14.63
N SER A 106 0.61 -7.83 -15.85
CA SER A 106 1.52 -8.06 -16.97
C SER A 106 2.11 -6.75 -17.49
N ASP A 107 3.27 -6.82 -18.15
CA ASP A 107 3.92 -5.65 -18.73
C ASP A 107 3.07 -4.96 -19.81
N ALA A 108 2.24 -5.72 -20.52
CA ALA A 108 1.28 -5.16 -21.47
C ALA A 108 0.21 -4.30 -20.77
N GLN A 109 -0.31 -4.78 -19.62
CA GLN A 109 -1.26 -4.02 -18.82
C GLN A 109 -0.60 -2.76 -18.23
N LYS A 110 0.65 -2.85 -17.76
CA LYS A 110 1.44 -1.70 -17.33
C LYS A 110 1.59 -0.65 -18.42
N LYS A 111 2.07 -1.04 -19.60
CA LYS A 111 2.24 -0.11 -20.73
C LYS A 111 0.96 0.58 -21.16
N LYS A 112 -0.18 -0.12 -21.09
CA LYS A 112 -1.49 0.43 -21.47
C LYS A 112 -1.92 1.64 -20.63
N ILE A 113 -1.58 1.64 -19.34
CA ILE A 113 -2.04 2.66 -18.39
C ILE A 113 -0.91 3.55 -17.87
N ALA A 114 0.29 3.42 -18.42
CA ALA A 114 1.42 4.28 -18.08
C ALA A 114 1.11 5.74 -18.45
N LEU A 115 1.40 6.65 -17.52
CA LEU A 115 1.49 8.09 -17.82
C LEU A 115 2.84 8.31 -18.46
N VAL A 116 2.89 8.20 -19.79
CA VAL A 116 4.03 8.46 -20.72
C VAL A 116 5.40 8.64 -20.07
#